data_AF-A0A920WA42-F1
#
_entry.id   AF-A0A920WA42-F1
#
_cell.length_a   1.000
_cell.length_b   1.000
_cell.length_c   1.000
_cell.angle_alpha   90.00
_cell.angle_beta   90.00
_cell.angle_gamma   90.00
#
_symmetry.space_group_name_H-M   'P 1'
#
loop_
_entity.id
_entity.type
_entity.pdbx_description
1 polymer ?
#
loop_
_entity_poly.entity_id
_entity_poly.type
_entity_poly.pdbx_seq_one_letter_code
_entity_poly.pdbx_strand_id
1 'polypeptide(L)'
;MFGPLRLHRGLTEQQIVDIGDPTKAPTANLPTIEEAVETGSFLCGPPELIIDKLKQVEARYPGLDRVGMQHPMGTPEKVICEQLEWLAKEVMPAFKGEIPATTPADD
;
A
#
# COMPACT_ATOMS: atom_id res chain seq x y z
N MET A 1 -18.72 -2.12 -10.34
CA MET A 1 -17.77 -0.99 -10.22
C MET A 1 -17.83 -0.40 -8.83
N PHE A 2 -16.70 0.07 -8.31
CA PHE A 2 -16.54 0.47 -6.91
C PHE A 2 -16.83 1.95 -6.62
N GLY A 3 -17.12 2.77 -7.65
CA GLY A 3 -17.42 4.21 -7.50
C GLY A 3 -18.43 4.52 -6.40
N PRO A 4 -19.65 3.93 -6.42
CA PRO A 4 -20.66 4.15 -5.39
C PRO A 4 -20.24 3.75 -3.97
N LEU A 5 -19.24 2.86 -3.81
CA LEU A 5 -18.72 2.46 -2.50
C LEU A 5 -17.77 3.50 -1.89
N ARG A 6 -17.37 4.52 -2.65
CA ARG A 6 -16.53 5.64 -2.18
C ARG A 6 -15.25 5.19 -1.48
N LEU A 7 -14.60 4.16 -2.01
CA LEU A 7 -13.35 3.61 -1.44
C LEU A 7 -12.17 4.59 -1.49
N HIS A 8 -12.24 5.60 -2.35
CA HIS A 8 -11.26 6.70 -2.43
C HIS A 8 -11.89 8.02 -2.00
N ARG A 9 -11.45 8.55 -0.85
CA ARG A 9 -11.95 9.81 -0.27
C ARG A 9 -11.59 11.07 -1.06
N GLY A 10 -10.59 10.99 -1.94
CA GLY A 10 -10.08 12.14 -2.72
C GLY A 10 -10.80 12.40 -4.03
N LEU A 11 -11.78 11.57 -4.43
CA LEU A 11 -12.50 11.74 -5.68
C LEU A 11 -13.60 12.80 -5.55
N THR A 12 -13.75 13.62 -6.59
CA THR A 12 -14.91 14.51 -6.73
C THR A 12 -16.18 13.71 -7.01
N GLU A 13 -17.36 14.33 -6.77
CA GLU A 13 -18.65 13.70 -7.08
C GLU A 13 -18.77 13.27 -8.55
N GLN A 14 -18.24 14.07 -9.48
CA GLN A 14 -18.27 13.76 -10.91
C GLN A 14 -17.38 12.56 -11.23
N GLN A 15 -16.18 12.48 -10.63
CA GLN A 15 -15.28 11.34 -10.80
C GLN A 15 -15.85 10.03 -10.23
N ILE A 16 -16.62 10.12 -9.14
CA ILE A 16 -17.32 8.96 -8.57
C ILE A 16 -18.38 8.41 -9.54
N VAL A 17 -19.00 9.29 -10.32
CA VAL A 17 -19.94 8.87 -11.38
C VAL A 17 -19.17 8.31 -12.58
N ASP A 18 -18.16 9.03 -13.05
CA ASP A 18 -17.45 8.70 -14.30
C ASP A 18 -16.55 7.47 -14.18
N ILE A 19 -16.00 7.17 -12.99
CA ILE A 19 -15.28 5.91 -12.75
C ILE A 19 -16.19 4.70 -12.97
N GLY A 20 -17.51 4.90 -12.90
CA GLY A 20 -18.61 3.97 -13.15
C GLY A 20 -18.93 3.73 -14.63
N ASP A 21 -18.20 4.31 -15.56
CA ASP A 21 -18.44 4.19 -17.00
C ASP A 21 -17.11 3.85 -17.71
N PRO A 22 -16.96 2.65 -18.32
CA PRO A 22 -15.71 2.26 -18.98
C PRO A 22 -15.27 3.20 -20.10
N THR A 23 -16.20 3.94 -20.71
CA THR A 23 -15.89 4.88 -21.79
C THR A 23 -15.38 6.22 -21.28
N LYS A 24 -15.69 6.58 -20.03
CA LYS A 24 -15.29 7.86 -19.40
C LYS A 24 -14.17 7.71 -18.39
N ALA A 25 -14.08 6.56 -17.70
CA ALA A 25 -13.08 6.32 -16.68
C ALA A 25 -11.63 6.63 -17.13
N PRO A 26 -11.19 6.32 -18.38
CA PRO A 26 -9.84 6.65 -18.83
C PRO A 26 -9.53 8.16 -18.90
N THR A 27 -10.55 9.01 -19.02
CA THR A 27 -10.41 10.48 -19.16
C THR A 27 -10.98 11.25 -17.98
N ALA A 28 -11.44 10.57 -16.93
CA ALA A 28 -12.04 11.18 -15.74
C ALA A 28 -11.02 11.81 -14.77
N ASN A 29 -9.76 11.99 -15.18
CA ASN A 29 -8.68 12.54 -14.35
C ASN A 29 -8.55 11.83 -12.99
N LEU A 30 -8.69 10.49 -12.98
CA LEU A 30 -8.60 9.68 -11.76
C LEU A 30 -7.16 9.68 -11.23
N PRO A 31 -6.96 9.46 -9.91
CA PRO A 31 -5.64 9.46 -9.30
C PRO A 31 -4.67 8.52 -9.99
N THR A 32 -3.43 8.97 -10.16
CA THR A 32 -2.38 8.20 -10.83
C THR A 32 -1.62 7.31 -9.84
N ILE A 33 -0.82 6.37 -10.36
CA ILE A 33 0.05 5.55 -9.53
C ILE A 33 1.18 6.40 -8.93
N GLU A 34 1.67 7.39 -9.68
CA GLU A 34 2.69 8.33 -9.22
C GLU A 34 2.20 9.10 -7.99
N GLU A 35 0.97 9.61 -8.03
CA GLU A 35 0.32 10.26 -6.88
C GLU A 35 0.11 9.28 -5.72
N ALA A 36 -0.22 8.01 -6.00
CA ALA A 36 -0.34 6.99 -4.96
C ALA A 36 1.02 6.68 -4.29
N VAL A 37 2.13 6.73 -5.05
CA VAL A 37 3.49 6.56 -4.54
C VAL A 37 3.91 7.76 -3.69
N GLU A 38 3.59 8.98 -4.12
CA GLU A 38 3.87 10.22 -3.39
C GLU A 38 3.11 10.29 -2.06
N THR A 39 1.85 9.87 -2.04
CA THR A 39 1.03 9.85 -0.82
C THR A 39 1.37 8.70 0.14
N GLY A 40 2.25 7.79 -0.27
CA GLY A 40 2.61 6.60 0.51
C GLY A 40 1.56 5.50 0.50
N SER A 41 0.52 5.62 -0.34
CA SER A 41 -0.49 4.58 -0.55
C SER A 41 0.04 3.40 -1.36
N PHE A 42 1.09 3.63 -2.15
CA PHE A 42 1.84 2.60 -2.87
C PHE A 42 3.33 2.64 -2.50
N LEU A 43 3.89 1.45 -2.29
CA LEU A 43 5.30 1.24 -2.03
C LEU A 43 5.95 0.72 -3.33
N CYS A 44 6.75 1.58 -3.97
CA CYS A 44 7.45 1.27 -5.22
C CYS A 44 8.87 1.82 -5.17
N GLY A 45 9.84 1.06 -5.64
CA GLY A 45 11.24 1.49 -5.73
C GLY A 45 12.22 0.45 -5.16
N PRO A 46 13.49 0.82 -5.04
CA PRO A 46 14.53 -0.04 -4.48
C PRO A 46 14.34 -0.21 -2.94
N PRO A 47 15.00 -1.18 -2.31
CA PRO A 47 14.77 -1.53 -0.91
C PRO A 47 14.91 -0.34 0.05
N GLU A 48 15.90 0.53 -0.20
CA GLU A 48 16.21 1.67 0.65
C GLU A 48 15.02 2.64 0.73
N LEU A 49 14.35 2.85 -0.40
CA LEU A 49 13.19 3.73 -0.46
C LEU A 49 11.99 3.12 0.28
N ILE A 50 11.81 1.80 0.21
CA ILE A 50 10.75 1.11 0.95
C ILE A 50 11.03 1.18 2.46
N ILE A 51 12.28 0.95 2.87
CA ILE A 51 12.72 1.06 4.27
C ILE A 51 12.45 2.47 4.79
N ASP A 52 12.85 3.50 4.05
CA ASP A 52 12.67 4.91 4.44
C ASP A 52 11.18 5.24 4.60
N LYS A 53 10.32 4.79 3.68
CA LYS A 53 8.87 4.98 3.80
C LYS A 53 8.31 4.30 5.05
N LEU A 54 8.69 3.05 5.32
CA LEU A 54 8.21 2.32 6.49
C LEU A 54 8.70 2.96 7.81
N LYS A 55 9.92 3.47 7.87
CA LYS A 55 10.43 4.24 9.02
C LYS A 55 9.67 5.55 9.24
N GLN A 56 9.24 6.23 8.18
CA GLN A 56 8.36 7.40 8.31
C GLN A 56 7.00 7.03 8.92
N VAL A 57 6.46 5.86 8.56
CA VAL A 57 5.22 5.34 9.15
C VAL A 57 5.42 5.00 10.64
N GLU A 58 6.52 4.32 10.99
CA GLU A 58 6.91 4.04 12.38
C GLU A 58 7.00 5.33 13.22
N ALA A 59 7.68 6.37 12.70
CA ALA A 59 7.79 7.66 13.38
C ALA A 59 6.42 8.37 13.54
N ARG A 60 5.51 8.18 12.59
CA ARG A 60 4.17 8.77 12.62
C ARG A 60 3.23 8.06 13.61
N TYR A 61 3.42 6.76 13.83
CA TYR A 61 2.57 5.93 14.68
C TYR A 61 3.41 5.23 15.76
N PRO A 62 3.75 5.92 16.87
CA PRO A 62 4.48 5.31 17.98
C PRO A 62 3.75 4.08 18.53
N GLY A 63 4.44 2.94 18.60
CA GLY A 63 3.87 1.67 19.07
C GLY A 63 3.26 0.78 17.98
N LEU A 64 3.41 1.15 16.71
CA LEU A 64 3.07 0.27 15.58
C LEU A 64 3.87 -1.03 15.65
N ASP A 65 3.18 -2.17 15.68
CA ASP A 65 3.81 -3.50 15.78
C ASP A 65 3.71 -4.31 14.47
N ARG A 66 2.74 -3.98 13.62
CA ARG A 66 2.40 -4.75 12.42
C ARG A 66 2.01 -3.85 11.27
N VAL A 67 2.44 -4.23 10.06
CA VAL A 67 2.02 -3.62 8.80
C VAL A 67 1.44 -4.68 7.87
N GLY A 68 0.29 -4.38 7.27
CA GLY A 68 -0.30 -5.18 6.21
C GLY A 68 0.11 -4.62 4.85
N MET A 69 0.67 -5.47 3.99
CA MET A 69 1.02 -5.13 2.60
C MET A 69 0.30 -6.08 1.66
N GLN A 70 -0.15 -5.58 0.51
CA GLN A 70 -0.87 -6.35 -0.50
C GLN A 70 -0.38 -6.01 -1.90
N HIS A 71 -0.41 -7.00 -2.78
CA HIS A 71 -0.14 -6.80 -4.19
C HIS A 71 -1.42 -6.32 -4.90
N PRO A 72 -1.29 -5.56 -6.01
CA PRO A 72 -2.44 -5.18 -6.82
C PRO A 72 -3.20 -6.39 -7.36
N MET A 73 -4.50 -6.20 -7.57
CA MET A 73 -5.34 -7.23 -8.20
C MET A 73 -4.80 -7.58 -9.59
N GLY A 74 -4.55 -8.88 -9.82
CA GLY A 74 -4.05 -9.39 -11.10
C GLY A 74 -2.53 -9.47 -11.23
N THR A 75 -1.76 -9.16 -10.18
CA THR A 75 -0.32 -9.44 -10.18
C THR A 75 -0.04 -10.94 -10.38
N PRO A 76 0.80 -11.34 -11.35
CA PRO A 76 1.13 -12.75 -11.57
C PRO A 76 1.80 -13.39 -10.34
N GLU A 77 1.48 -14.66 -10.05
CA GLU A 77 2.03 -15.42 -8.91
C GLU A 77 3.56 -15.36 -8.87
N LYS A 78 4.22 -15.55 -10.02
CA LYS A 78 5.69 -15.51 -10.12
C LYS A 78 6.26 -14.19 -9.61
N VAL A 79 5.60 -13.07 -9.94
CA VAL A 79 6.03 -11.72 -9.51
C VAL A 79 5.80 -11.54 -8.01
N ILE A 80 4.67 -12.05 -7.49
CA ILE A 80 4.38 -12.03 -6.05
C ILE A 80 5.48 -12.78 -5.28
N CYS A 81 5.82 -14.00 -5.71
CA CYS A 81 6.84 -14.80 -5.05
C CYS A 81 8.22 -14.11 -5.08
N GLU A 82 8.62 -13.55 -6.22
CA GLU A 82 9.86 -12.79 -6.37
C GLU A 82 9.90 -11.57 -5.42
N GLN A 83 8.82 -10.79 -5.38
CA GLN A 83 8.73 -9.59 -4.54
C GLN A 83 8.70 -9.93 -3.05
N LEU A 84 8.04 -11.02 -2.65
CA LEU A 84 8.05 -11.51 -1.27
C LEU A 84 9.45 -11.96 -0.83
N GLU A 85 10.16 -12.70 -1.68
CA GLU A 85 11.53 -13.13 -1.40
C GLU A 85 12.47 -11.94 -1.27
N TRP A 86 12.37 -10.99 -2.21
CA TRP A 86 13.14 -9.75 -2.19
C TRP A 86 12.84 -8.90 -0.94
N LEU A 87 11.57 -8.70 -0.59
CA LEU A 87 11.15 -7.96 0.60
C LEU A 87 11.73 -8.57 1.89
N ALA A 88 11.67 -9.91 1.99
CA ALA A 88 12.19 -10.63 3.15
C ALA A 88 13.71 -10.50 3.29
N LYS A 89 14.45 -10.50 2.17
CA LYS A 89 15.92 -10.42 2.18
C LYS A 89 16.45 -9.01 2.34
N GLU A 90 15.85 -8.03 1.65
CA GLU A 90 16.44 -6.70 1.50
C GLU A 90 15.77 -5.64 2.39
N VAL A 91 14.50 -5.82 2.78
CA VAL A 91 13.75 -4.80 3.55
C VAL A 91 13.59 -5.18 5.01
N MET A 92 13.10 -6.39 5.30
CA MET A 92 12.80 -6.83 6.67
C MET A 92 13.99 -6.74 7.65
N PRO A 93 15.27 -6.99 7.25
CA PRO A 93 16.39 -6.88 8.17
C PRO A 93 16.59 -5.48 8.79
N ALA A 94 16.11 -4.41 8.13
CA ALA A 94 16.21 -3.04 8.65
C ALA A 94 15.32 -2.76 9.87
N PHE A 95 14.38 -3.67 10.19
CA PHE A 95 13.38 -3.53 11.26
C PHE A 95 13.57 -4.53 12.41
N LYS A 96 14.74 -5.19 12.47
CA LYS A 96 15.04 -6.15 13.55
C LYS A 96 15.38 -5.42 14.87
N GLY A 97 14.36 -5.15 15.69
CA GLY A 97 14.44 -4.84 17.12
C GLY A 97 13.89 -5.99 17.98
N GLU A 98 14.11 -5.97 19.30
CA GLU A 98 13.60 -6.99 20.23
C GLU A 98 12.08 -7.13 20.08
N ILE A 99 11.62 -8.33 19.70
CA ILE A 99 10.20 -8.69 19.72
C ILE A 99 9.78 -8.62 21.19
N PRO A 100 8.96 -7.65 21.62
CA PRO A 100 8.35 -7.73 22.94
C PRO A 100 7.50 -8.99 22.93
N ALA A 101 7.60 -9.80 23.98
CA ALA A 101 6.88 -11.06 24.09
C ALA A 101 5.42 -10.88 23.64
N THR A 102 4.99 -11.74 22.71
CA THR A 102 3.63 -11.77 22.17
C THR A 102 2.61 -11.55 23.27
N THR A 103 1.88 -10.43 23.21
CA THR A 103 0.68 -10.24 24.04
C THR A 103 -0.24 -11.43 23.72
N PRO A 104 -0.63 -12.24 24.71
CA PRO A 104 -1.60 -13.31 24.50
C PRO A 104 -2.85 -12.73 23.86
N ALA A 105 -3.48 -13.46 22.94
CA ALA A 105 -4.83 -13.12 22.52
C ALA A 105 -5.73 -13.17 23.77
N ASP A 106 -6.49 -12.11 24.02
CA ASP A 106 -7.52 -12.13 25.07
C ASP A 106 -8.54 -13.24 24.70
N ASP A 107 -8.69 -14.22 25.59
CA ASP A 107 -9.68 -15.32 25.51
C ASP A 107 -11.13 -14.81 25.64
#